data_AF-A0A315R7Z1-F1
#
_entry.id   AF-A0A315R7Z1-F1
#
_cell.length_a   1.000
_cell.length_b   1.000
_cell.length_c   1.000
_cell.angle_alpha   90.00
_cell.angle_beta   90.00
_cell.angle_gamma   90.00
#
_symmetry.space_group_name_H-M   'P 1'
#
loop_
_entity.id
_entity.type
_entity.pdbx_description
1 polymer ?
#
loop_
_entity_poly.entity_id
_entity_poly.type
_entity_poly.pdbx_seq_one_letter_code
_entity_poly.pdbx_strand_id
1 'polypeptide(L)'
;MSKLGKKLFLVFLILVILSLLMVGIFINFSIGERFDNFINLQREETISELAEVLSENLADDGFASVENLIDNFSRTNRIPIWVENNQGEIIYFPVQNNQMNQMMRRMGMNSNPHLNSMRQTPEDLPGKTMSREVYAAGEKVLTLFWKEMSAENQLDSELYNYFRRNIYRAIIFSALIVILLIIFLSFILSKKITDPLIKLKNAALEVAGGNYQQNITSKGDDELVELIKAFNLMSKKLDKLEKIRKESTSDLAHELRTPLTTIKGYLEAIEDGKIKADQESITEMQEETARMTSLIERLNEFAEAQNKLFNLKEEKIKLNSIINK
;
A
#
# COMPACT_ATOMS: atom_id res chain seq x y z
N MET A 1 17.53 -2.65 -11.71
CA MET A 1 16.86 -2.18 -10.48
C MET A 1 17.91 -1.89 -9.43
N SER A 2 18.01 -0.66 -8.96
CA SER A 2 19.02 -0.25 -7.99
C SER A 2 18.78 -0.81 -6.59
N LYS A 3 19.76 -0.70 -5.67
CA LYS A 3 19.60 -1.16 -4.27
C LYS A 3 18.39 -0.51 -3.58
N LEU A 4 18.18 0.79 -3.80
CA LEU A 4 17.03 1.51 -3.24
C LEU A 4 15.71 1.05 -3.89
N GLY A 5 15.70 0.89 -5.22
CA GLY A 5 14.52 0.42 -5.95
C GLY A 5 14.11 -1.00 -5.54
N LYS A 6 15.07 -1.90 -5.29
CA LYS A 6 14.80 -3.24 -4.76
C LYS A 6 14.19 -3.19 -3.36
N LYS A 7 14.68 -2.31 -2.47
CA LYS A 7 14.10 -2.16 -1.12
C LYS A 7 12.66 -1.66 -1.16
N LEU A 8 12.39 -0.62 -1.95
CA LEU A 8 11.04 -0.09 -2.15
C LEU A 8 10.10 -1.14 -2.71
N PHE A 9 10.51 -1.85 -3.77
CA PHE A 9 9.74 -2.96 -4.34
C PHE A 9 9.41 -4.03 -3.29
N LEU A 10 10.38 -4.42 -2.48
CA LEU A 10 10.20 -5.46 -1.47
C LEU A 10 9.21 -5.00 -0.39
N VAL A 11 9.28 -3.74 0.05
CA VAL A 11 8.32 -3.16 1.01
C VAL A 11 6.90 -3.15 0.43
N PHE A 12 6.72 -2.67 -0.80
CA PHE A 12 5.41 -2.69 -1.47
C PHE A 12 4.88 -4.10 -1.68
N LEU A 13 5.74 -5.03 -2.07
CA LEU A 13 5.39 -6.43 -2.28
C LEU A 13 4.90 -7.07 -0.96
N ILE A 14 5.62 -6.85 0.15
CA ILE A 14 5.20 -7.35 1.47
C ILE A 14 3.86 -6.76 1.87
N LEU A 15 3.69 -5.43 1.75
CA LEU A 15 2.43 -4.76 2.12
C LEU A 15 1.24 -5.33 1.35
N VAL A 16 1.39 -5.58 0.06
CA VAL A 16 0.30 -6.12 -0.75
C VAL A 16 0.07 -7.60 -0.47
N ILE A 17 1.11 -8.41 -0.27
CA ILE A 17 0.92 -9.80 0.17
C ILE A 17 0.16 -9.85 1.49
N LEU A 18 0.52 -8.98 2.44
CA LEU A 18 -0.15 -8.89 3.74
C LEU A 18 -1.60 -8.44 3.60
N SER A 19 -1.87 -7.46 2.74
CA SER A 19 -3.24 -7.03 2.42
C SER A 19 -4.06 -8.14 1.76
N LEU A 20 -3.51 -8.86 0.79
CA LEU A 20 -4.17 -9.99 0.13
C LEU A 20 -4.46 -11.13 1.10
N LEU A 21 -3.52 -11.43 2.00
CA LEU A 21 -3.73 -12.41 3.07
C LEU A 21 -4.84 -11.97 4.02
N MET A 22 -4.84 -10.70 4.43
CA MET A 22 -5.89 -10.16 5.30
C MET A 22 -7.26 -10.26 4.65
N VAL A 23 -7.37 -9.88 3.36
CA VAL A 23 -8.60 -10.01 2.57
C VAL A 23 -9.01 -11.47 2.43
N GLY A 24 -8.07 -12.37 2.17
CA GLY A 24 -8.35 -13.81 2.07
C GLY A 24 -8.88 -14.40 3.37
N ILE A 25 -8.30 -14.03 4.51
CA ILE A 25 -8.75 -14.44 5.85
C ILE A 25 -10.14 -13.86 6.14
N PHE A 26 -10.34 -12.57 5.87
CA PHE A 26 -11.63 -11.90 6.06
C PHE A 26 -12.73 -12.56 5.23
N ILE A 27 -12.46 -12.84 3.95
CA ILE A 27 -13.41 -13.52 3.07
C ILE A 27 -13.69 -14.94 3.56
N ASN A 28 -12.66 -15.70 3.98
CA ASN A 28 -12.85 -17.05 4.49
C ASN A 28 -13.75 -17.08 5.74
N PHE A 29 -13.56 -16.13 6.68
CA PHE A 29 -14.41 -15.99 7.85
C PHE A 29 -15.82 -15.53 7.46
N SER A 30 -15.94 -14.54 6.58
CA SER A 30 -17.21 -13.94 6.21
C SER A 30 -18.10 -14.83 5.34
N ILE A 31 -17.55 -15.73 4.51
CA ILE A 31 -18.37 -16.57 3.62
C ILE A 31 -19.22 -17.56 4.40
N GLY A 32 -18.64 -18.22 5.42
CA GLY A 32 -19.36 -19.24 6.21
C GLY A 32 -20.60 -18.63 6.86
N GLU A 33 -20.41 -17.57 7.64
CA GLU A 33 -21.52 -16.90 8.32
C GLU A 33 -22.57 -16.32 7.35
N ARG A 34 -22.15 -15.69 6.25
CA ARG A 34 -23.10 -15.11 5.28
C ARG A 34 -23.89 -16.18 4.54
N PHE A 35 -23.26 -17.30 4.19
CA PHE A 35 -23.95 -18.40 3.52
C PHE A 35 -24.94 -19.07 4.45
N ASP A 36 -24.55 -19.33 5.70
CA ASP A 36 -25.43 -19.90 6.72
C ASP A 36 -26.66 -19.00 6.95
N ASN A 37 -26.44 -17.69 7.13
CA ASN A 37 -27.52 -16.72 7.26
C ASN A 37 -28.42 -16.68 6.01
N PHE A 38 -27.84 -16.67 4.81
CA PHE A 38 -28.62 -16.65 3.57
C PHE A 38 -29.56 -17.86 3.45
N ILE A 39 -29.04 -19.07 3.71
CA ILE A 39 -29.83 -20.30 3.62
C ILE A 39 -30.90 -20.33 4.71
N ASN A 40 -30.59 -19.89 5.93
CA ASN A 40 -31.55 -19.87 7.03
C ASN A 40 -32.68 -18.86 6.81
N LEU A 41 -32.37 -17.67 6.29
CA LEU A 41 -33.38 -16.68 5.91
C LEU A 41 -34.31 -17.22 4.82
N GLN A 42 -33.76 -17.86 3.78
CA GLN A 42 -34.57 -18.46 2.72
C GLN A 42 -35.45 -19.62 3.24
N ARG A 43 -34.94 -20.42 4.18
CA ARG A 43 -35.73 -21.47 4.85
C ARG A 43 -36.87 -20.88 5.67
N GLU A 44 -36.58 -19.84 6.44
CA GLU A 44 -37.59 -19.17 7.27
C GLU A 44 -38.70 -18.56 6.40
N GLU A 45 -38.35 -17.94 5.26
CA GLU A 45 -39.31 -17.43 4.28
C GLU A 45 -40.19 -18.54 3.69
N THR A 46 -39.57 -19.60 3.16
CA THR A 46 -40.32 -20.74 2.56
C THR A 46 -41.18 -21.49 3.58
N ILE A 47 -40.76 -21.61 4.85
CA ILE A 47 -41.58 -22.18 5.92
C ILE A 47 -42.70 -21.23 6.32
N SER A 48 -42.49 -19.92 6.25
CA SER A 48 -43.55 -18.93 6.47
C SER A 48 -44.63 -19.03 5.40
N GLU A 49 -44.25 -19.21 4.14
CA GLU A 49 -45.20 -19.50 3.04
C GLU A 49 -45.97 -20.81 3.28
N LEU A 50 -45.29 -21.87 3.75
CA LEU A 50 -45.97 -23.11 4.14
C LEU A 50 -46.96 -22.87 5.28
N ALA A 51 -46.58 -22.12 6.32
CA ALA A 51 -47.44 -21.80 7.44
C ALA A 51 -48.72 -21.07 6.99
N GLU A 52 -48.61 -20.17 6.03
CA GLU A 52 -49.76 -19.46 5.43
C GLU A 52 -50.67 -20.44 4.66
N VAL A 53 -50.11 -21.28 3.79
CA VAL A 53 -50.89 -22.31 3.08
C VAL A 53 -51.57 -23.28 4.04
N LEU A 54 -50.89 -23.68 5.12
CA LEU A 54 -51.48 -24.53 6.16
C LEU A 54 -52.62 -23.81 6.89
N SER A 55 -52.48 -22.51 7.17
CA SER A 55 -53.54 -21.74 7.83
C SER A 55 -54.85 -21.69 7.04
N GLU A 56 -54.77 -21.63 5.70
CA GLU A 56 -55.94 -21.60 4.82
C GLU A 56 -56.61 -22.98 4.69
N ASN A 57 -55.82 -24.06 4.65
CA ASN A 57 -56.33 -25.40 4.35
C ASN A 57 -56.69 -26.23 5.60
N LEU A 58 -56.31 -25.79 6.82
CA LEU A 58 -56.62 -26.52 8.05
C LEU A 58 -58.06 -26.34 8.55
N ALA A 59 -58.78 -25.32 8.08
CA ALA A 59 -60.01 -24.85 8.71
C ALA A 59 -61.16 -25.88 8.70
N ASP A 60 -61.18 -26.82 7.73
CA ASP A 60 -62.35 -27.67 7.49
C ASP A 60 -62.15 -29.17 7.78
N ASP A 61 -60.95 -29.75 7.58
CA ASP A 61 -60.76 -31.22 7.55
C ASP A 61 -59.67 -31.78 8.51
N GLY A 62 -59.11 -30.95 9.40
CA GLY A 62 -58.10 -31.35 10.39
C GLY A 62 -56.73 -31.73 9.80
N PHE A 63 -55.78 -32.18 10.64
CA PHE A 63 -54.37 -32.37 10.24
C PHE A 63 -54.16 -33.34 9.06
N ALA A 64 -55.03 -34.34 8.90
CA ALA A 64 -54.92 -35.33 7.82
C ALA A 64 -55.04 -34.71 6.42
N SER A 65 -55.74 -33.57 6.28
CA SER A 65 -55.88 -32.84 5.01
C SER A 65 -54.56 -32.21 4.54
N VAL A 66 -53.70 -31.82 5.49
CA VAL A 66 -52.45 -31.11 5.21
C VAL A 66 -51.20 -31.95 5.39
N GLU A 67 -51.31 -33.17 5.93
CA GLU A 67 -50.17 -34.08 6.12
C GLU A 67 -49.39 -34.30 4.81
N ASN A 68 -50.11 -34.48 3.69
CA ASN A 68 -49.50 -34.63 2.36
C ASN A 68 -48.80 -33.36 1.88
N LEU A 69 -49.29 -32.17 2.25
CA LEU A 69 -48.66 -30.89 1.90
C LEU A 69 -47.31 -30.76 2.62
N ILE A 70 -47.27 -31.13 3.90
CA ILE A 70 -46.05 -31.09 4.71
C ILE A 70 -45.04 -32.14 4.21
N ASP A 71 -45.48 -33.36 3.83
CA ASP A 71 -44.59 -34.38 3.25
C ASP A 71 -43.99 -33.89 1.92
N ASN A 72 -44.83 -33.40 1.01
CA ASN A 72 -44.39 -32.88 -0.28
C ASN A 72 -43.43 -31.69 -0.12
N PHE A 73 -43.74 -30.75 0.77
CA PHE A 73 -42.87 -29.62 1.08
C PHE A 73 -41.51 -30.09 1.63
N SER A 74 -41.53 -30.94 2.66
CA SER A 74 -40.32 -31.42 3.33
C SER A 74 -39.39 -32.17 2.38
N ARG A 75 -39.95 -32.98 1.48
CA ARG A 75 -39.19 -33.70 0.44
C ARG A 75 -38.65 -32.78 -0.66
N THR A 76 -39.48 -31.86 -1.15
CA THR A 76 -39.13 -30.96 -2.25
C THR A 76 -38.04 -29.99 -1.83
N ASN A 77 -38.21 -29.35 -0.67
CA ASN A 77 -37.28 -28.35 -0.16
C ASN A 77 -36.12 -28.96 0.66
N ARG A 78 -36.18 -30.28 0.94
CA ARG A 78 -35.20 -31.01 1.76
C ARG A 78 -35.03 -30.39 3.16
N ILE A 79 -36.12 -29.87 3.72
CA ILE A 79 -36.18 -29.28 5.05
C ILE A 79 -36.92 -30.27 5.96
N PRO A 80 -36.26 -30.84 6.98
CA PRO A 80 -36.95 -31.63 7.97
C PRO A 80 -37.83 -30.70 8.83
N ILE A 81 -39.13 -30.98 8.86
CA ILE A 81 -40.13 -30.25 9.64
C ILE A 81 -40.77 -31.19 10.65
N TRP A 82 -40.87 -30.73 11.89
CA TRP A 82 -41.70 -31.32 12.93
C TRP A 82 -42.93 -30.46 13.13
N VAL A 83 -44.07 -31.08 13.44
CA VAL A 83 -45.31 -30.36 13.74
C VAL A 83 -45.82 -30.74 15.10
N GLU A 84 -46.08 -29.73 15.91
CA GLU A 84 -46.68 -29.84 17.23
C GLU A 84 -48.12 -29.31 17.19
N ASN A 85 -49.03 -30.00 17.87
CA ASN A 85 -50.42 -29.57 18.03
C ASN A 85 -50.56 -28.55 19.18
N ASN A 86 -51.76 -28.00 19.36
CA ASN A 86 -52.07 -27.09 20.47
C ASN A 86 -51.93 -27.68 21.88
N GLN A 87 -51.80 -28.99 22.00
CA GLN A 87 -51.60 -29.69 23.28
C GLN A 87 -50.11 -29.89 23.60
N GLY A 88 -49.20 -29.41 22.74
CA GLY A 88 -47.75 -29.59 22.91
C GLY A 88 -47.25 -30.96 22.49
N GLU A 89 -48.05 -31.75 21.78
CA GLU A 89 -47.66 -33.07 21.29
C GLU A 89 -47.19 -32.99 19.83
N ILE A 90 -46.02 -33.56 19.53
CA ILE A 90 -45.52 -33.68 18.17
C ILE A 90 -46.35 -34.71 17.41
N ILE A 91 -47.18 -34.23 16.50
CA ILE A 91 -48.08 -35.04 15.66
C ILE A 91 -47.43 -35.47 14.33
N TYR A 92 -46.36 -34.79 13.89
CA TYR A 92 -45.66 -35.11 12.65
C TYR A 92 -44.15 -35.03 12.78
N PHE A 93 -43.47 -35.96 12.10
CA PHE A 93 -42.03 -36.11 12.10
C PHE A 93 -41.49 -36.15 10.66
N PRO A 94 -40.32 -35.55 10.39
CA PRO A 94 -39.77 -35.47 9.05
C PRO A 94 -39.41 -36.85 8.47
N VAL A 95 -39.57 -36.96 7.15
CA VAL A 95 -39.65 -38.26 6.45
C VAL A 95 -38.29 -38.95 6.20
N GLN A 96 -37.22 -38.50 6.84
CA GLN A 96 -35.91 -39.15 6.74
C GLN A 96 -35.86 -40.53 7.43
N ASN A 97 -36.81 -40.84 8.33
CA ASN A 97 -36.89 -42.15 9.01
C ASN A 97 -37.94 -43.12 8.43
N ASN A 98 -38.69 -42.74 7.39
CA ASN A 98 -39.91 -43.47 7.02
C ASN A 98 -39.81 -44.36 5.78
N GLN A 99 -38.65 -44.48 5.12
CA GLN A 99 -38.50 -45.53 4.08
C GLN A 99 -38.65 -46.93 4.67
N MET A 100 -38.06 -47.18 5.83
CA MET A 100 -38.20 -48.44 6.57
C MET A 100 -39.65 -48.66 7.03
N ASN A 101 -40.32 -47.65 7.58
CA ASN A 101 -41.73 -47.75 7.98
C ASN A 101 -42.69 -47.95 6.79
N GLN A 102 -42.45 -47.30 5.66
CA GLN A 102 -43.23 -47.52 4.43
C GLN A 102 -42.99 -48.92 3.86
N MET A 103 -41.75 -49.44 3.89
CA MET A 103 -41.45 -50.82 3.53
C MET A 103 -42.14 -51.82 4.47
N MET A 104 -42.09 -51.60 5.79
CA MET A 104 -42.69 -52.48 6.80
C MET A 104 -44.23 -52.50 6.70
N ARG A 105 -44.85 -51.35 6.44
CA ARG A 105 -46.29 -51.25 6.15
C ARG A 105 -46.69 -51.97 4.87
N ARG A 106 -45.87 -51.84 3.80
CA ARG A 106 -46.08 -52.57 2.53
C ARG A 106 -45.91 -54.08 2.67
N MET A 107 -45.10 -54.54 3.63
CA MET A 107 -44.91 -55.96 3.95
C MET A 107 -45.95 -56.53 4.93
N GLY A 108 -46.99 -55.77 5.30
CA GLY A 108 -48.05 -56.24 6.19
C GLY A 108 -47.60 -56.46 7.65
N MET A 109 -46.41 -55.98 8.03
CA MET A 109 -45.97 -55.98 9.42
C MET A 109 -46.66 -54.84 10.16
N ASN A 110 -47.62 -55.18 11.02
CA ASN A 110 -48.26 -54.22 11.90
C ASN A 110 -47.18 -53.63 12.81
N SER A 111 -46.95 -52.32 12.68
CA SER A 111 -45.88 -51.62 13.40
C SER A 111 -46.16 -51.73 14.91
N ASN A 112 -45.31 -52.47 15.63
CA ASN A 112 -45.44 -52.63 17.07
C ASN A 112 -45.39 -51.23 17.74
N PRO A 113 -46.20 -50.93 18.77
CA PRO A 113 -46.29 -49.60 19.39
C PRO A 113 -44.95 -49.05 19.92
N HIS A 114 -44.00 -49.95 20.20
CA HIS A 114 -42.64 -49.62 20.64
C HIS A 114 -41.72 -49.06 19.54
N LEU A 115 -42.17 -48.91 18.29
CA LEU A 115 -41.43 -48.20 17.22
C LEU A 115 -41.53 -46.66 17.34
N ASN A 116 -42.38 -46.13 18.21
CA ASN A 116 -42.46 -44.69 18.49
C ASN A 116 -41.20 -44.14 19.20
N SER A 117 -40.36 -44.99 19.79
CA SER A 117 -39.15 -44.59 20.54
C SER A 117 -37.92 -44.29 19.67
N MET A 118 -38.02 -44.41 18.34
CA MET A 118 -36.95 -44.05 17.40
C MET A 118 -37.21 -42.72 16.67
N ARG A 119 -38.22 -41.95 17.09
CA ARG A 119 -38.54 -40.66 16.49
C ARG A 119 -37.75 -39.57 17.21
N GLN A 120 -36.76 -39.02 16.52
CA GLN A 120 -35.98 -37.90 17.03
C GLN A 120 -36.86 -36.65 17.08
N THR A 121 -36.88 -36.01 18.24
CA THR A 121 -37.45 -34.68 18.43
C THR A 121 -36.49 -33.62 17.90
N PRO A 122 -36.95 -32.38 17.70
CA PRO A 122 -36.05 -31.28 17.38
C PRO A 122 -34.92 -31.12 18.42
N GLU A 123 -35.12 -31.48 19.69
CA GLU A 123 -34.12 -31.32 20.75
C GLU A 123 -32.98 -32.34 20.65
N ASP A 124 -33.24 -33.51 20.07
CA ASP A 124 -32.26 -34.59 19.92
C ASP A 124 -31.19 -34.32 18.85
N LEU A 125 -31.40 -33.31 18.01
CA LEU A 125 -30.53 -32.97 16.89
C LEU A 125 -29.63 -31.77 17.21
N PRO A 126 -28.36 -31.77 16.76
CA PRO A 126 -27.46 -30.64 16.93
C PRO A 126 -27.97 -29.42 16.14
N GLY A 127 -27.61 -28.22 16.62
CA GLY A 127 -28.00 -26.95 16.00
C GLY A 127 -29.22 -26.30 16.67
N LYS A 128 -29.45 -25.03 16.34
CA LYS A 128 -30.54 -24.24 16.91
C LYS A 128 -31.88 -24.65 16.30
N THR A 129 -32.85 -24.94 17.16
CA THR A 129 -34.23 -25.19 16.74
C THR A 129 -34.93 -23.85 16.53
N MET A 130 -35.59 -23.72 15.38
CA MET A 130 -36.44 -22.61 15.03
C MET A 130 -37.89 -23.06 15.01
N SER A 131 -38.81 -22.14 15.25
CA SER A 131 -40.24 -22.43 15.28
C SER A 131 -41.05 -21.34 14.60
N ARG A 132 -42.20 -21.74 14.04
CA ARG A 132 -43.19 -20.86 13.44
C ARG A 132 -44.58 -21.33 13.83
N GLU A 133 -45.37 -20.42 14.40
CA GLU A 133 -46.75 -20.71 14.78
C GLU A 133 -47.68 -20.53 13.57
N VAL A 134 -48.65 -21.44 13.45
CA VAL A 134 -49.69 -21.43 12.43
C VAL A 134 -51.01 -21.11 13.09
N TYR A 135 -51.71 -20.10 12.58
CA TYR A 135 -52.99 -19.64 13.09
C TYR A 135 -54.07 -19.87 12.05
N ALA A 136 -55.17 -20.54 12.39
CA ALA A 136 -56.35 -20.66 11.53
C ALA A 136 -57.55 -20.03 12.25
N ALA A 137 -58.35 -19.24 11.53
CA ALA A 137 -59.49 -18.50 12.10
C ALA A 137 -59.16 -17.66 13.37
N GLY A 138 -57.91 -17.22 13.53
CA GLY A 138 -57.45 -16.41 14.66
C GLY A 138 -56.99 -17.20 15.90
N GLU A 139 -57.11 -18.53 15.89
CA GLU A 139 -56.56 -19.40 16.94
C GLU A 139 -55.27 -20.08 16.47
N LYS A 140 -54.29 -20.20 17.36
CA LYS A 140 -53.11 -21.04 17.11
C LYS A 140 -53.60 -22.47 16.92
N VAL A 141 -53.16 -23.16 15.87
CA VAL A 141 -53.55 -24.56 15.60
C VAL A 141 -52.37 -25.51 15.59
N LEU A 142 -51.20 -25.04 15.13
CA LEU A 142 -50.00 -25.86 15.02
C LEU A 142 -48.74 -25.01 15.27
N THR A 143 -47.64 -25.65 15.67
CA THR A 143 -46.29 -25.09 15.64
C THR A 143 -45.42 -25.92 14.71
N LEU A 144 -44.81 -25.29 13.71
CA LEU A 144 -43.79 -25.89 12.85
C LEU A 144 -42.42 -25.69 13.49
N PHE A 145 -41.61 -26.74 13.56
CA PHE A 145 -40.22 -26.67 13.99
C PHE A 145 -39.29 -27.13 12.88
N TRP A 146 -38.12 -26.48 12.77
CA TRP A 146 -37.03 -26.89 11.90
C TRP A 146 -35.68 -26.58 12.55
N LYS A 147 -34.60 -27.13 11.98
CA LYS A 147 -33.23 -26.83 12.42
C LYS A 147 -32.58 -25.78 11.52
N GLU A 148 -31.87 -24.83 12.15
CA GLU A 148 -30.93 -23.97 11.44
C GLU A 148 -29.91 -24.84 10.69
N MET A 149 -29.68 -24.48 9.44
CA MET A 149 -28.65 -25.06 8.61
C MET A 149 -27.34 -24.32 8.87
N SER A 150 -26.26 -25.07 9.07
CA SER A 150 -24.91 -24.55 8.95
C SER A 150 -24.15 -25.34 7.90
N ALA A 151 -23.33 -24.65 7.11
CA ALA A 151 -22.45 -25.24 6.11
C ALA A 151 -21.49 -26.28 6.69
N GLU A 152 -21.15 -26.19 7.99
CA GLU A 152 -20.27 -27.14 8.67
C GLU A 152 -20.98 -28.49 8.97
N ASN A 153 -22.29 -28.46 9.21
CA ASN A 153 -23.08 -29.64 9.59
C ASN A 153 -23.55 -30.50 8.39
N GLN A 154 -23.25 -30.09 7.15
CA GLN A 154 -23.46 -30.91 5.95
C GLN A 154 -22.27 -30.81 5.01
N LEU A 155 -21.39 -31.81 5.09
CA LEU A 155 -20.19 -31.99 4.27
C LEU A 155 -20.47 -32.18 2.75
N ASP A 156 -21.74 -32.28 2.35
CA ASP A 156 -22.18 -32.68 1.00
C ASP A 156 -22.97 -31.63 0.20
N SER A 157 -23.03 -30.36 0.64
CA SER A 157 -23.59 -29.34 -0.25
C SER A 157 -22.59 -29.04 -1.38
N GLU A 158 -22.73 -29.77 -2.49
CA GLU A 158 -22.00 -29.52 -3.74
C GLU A 158 -22.05 -28.03 -4.14
N LEU A 159 -23.15 -27.37 -3.78
CA LEU A 159 -23.35 -25.92 -3.93
C LEU A 159 -22.34 -25.09 -3.12
N TYR A 160 -22.10 -25.40 -1.84
CA TYR A 160 -21.12 -24.68 -1.01
C TYR A 160 -19.70 -24.87 -1.54
N ASN A 161 -19.33 -26.10 -1.90
CA ASN A 161 -18.02 -26.40 -2.48
C ASN A 161 -17.84 -25.71 -3.84
N TYR A 162 -18.89 -25.65 -4.65
CA TYR A 162 -18.91 -24.90 -5.91
C TYR A 162 -18.71 -23.40 -5.69
N PHE A 163 -19.48 -22.79 -4.78
CA PHE A 163 -19.35 -21.37 -4.44
C PHE A 163 -17.96 -21.04 -3.89
N ARG A 164 -17.46 -21.80 -2.91
CA ARG A 164 -16.12 -21.63 -2.34
C ARG A 164 -15.05 -21.68 -3.42
N ARG A 165 -15.06 -22.71 -4.27
CA ARG A 165 -14.06 -22.89 -5.32
C ARG A 165 -14.04 -21.71 -6.30
N ASN A 166 -15.21 -21.22 -6.70
CA ASN A 166 -15.30 -20.09 -7.62
C ASN A 166 -14.78 -18.80 -6.98
N ILE A 167 -15.10 -18.54 -5.70
CA ILE A 167 -14.59 -17.38 -4.98
C ILE A 167 -13.07 -17.45 -4.83
N TYR A 168 -12.52 -18.61 -4.42
CA TYR A 168 -11.06 -18.77 -4.32
C TYR A 168 -10.35 -18.59 -5.65
N ARG A 169 -10.93 -19.09 -6.76
CA ARG A 169 -10.40 -18.83 -8.10
C ARG A 169 -10.39 -17.33 -8.40
N ALA A 170 -11.49 -16.62 -8.15
CA ALA A 170 -11.57 -15.18 -8.35
C ALA A 170 -10.52 -14.40 -7.53
N ILE A 171 -10.28 -14.81 -6.27
CA ILE A 171 -9.24 -14.23 -5.40
C ILE A 171 -7.84 -14.49 -5.97
N ILE A 172 -7.55 -15.71 -6.41
CA ILE A 172 -6.25 -16.04 -6.99
C ILE A 172 -6.01 -15.23 -8.28
N PHE A 173 -7.02 -15.14 -9.15
CA PHE A 173 -6.93 -14.33 -10.37
C PHE A 173 -6.73 -12.84 -10.07
N SER A 174 -7.47 -12.27 -9.12
CA SER A 174 -7.30 -10.87 -8.72
C SER A 174 -5.93 -10.61 -8.09
N ALA A 175 -5.44 -11.53 -7.24
CA ALA A 175 -4.10 -11.47 -6.66
C ALA A 175 -3.01 -11.46 -7.74
N LEU A 176 -3.13 -12.31 -8.76
CA LEU A 176 -2.18 -12.33 -9.88
C LEU A 176 -2.15 -11.01 -10.65
N ILE A 177 -3.33 -10.42 -10.93
CA ILE A 177 -3.43 -9.11 -11.60
C ILE A 177 -2.75 -8.02 -10.75
N VAL A 178 -2.99 -8.01 -9.45
CA VAL A 178 -2.38 -7.05 -8.53
C VAL A 178 -0.85 -7.21 -8.49
N ILE A 179 -0.33 -8.45 -8.45
CA ILE A 179 1.12 -8.71 -8.51
C ILE A 179 1.73 -8.15 -9.80
N LEU A 180 1.09 -8.39 -10.95
CA LEU A 180 1.54 -7.86 -12.23
C LEU A 180 1.55 -6.32 -12.24
N LEU A 181 0.51 -5.70 -11.71
CA LEU A 181 0.43 -4.24 -11.57
C LEU A 181 1.56 -3.69 -10.68
N ILE A 182 1.89 -4.34 -9.57
CA ILE A 182 2.99 -3.90 -8.69
C ILE A 182 4.34 -3.98 -9.40
N ILE A 183 4.61 -5.08 -10.11
CA ILE A 183 5.85 -5.25 -10.87
C ILE A 183 5.97 -4.12 -11.89
N PHE A 184 4.89 -3.84 -12.61
CA PHE A 184 4.82 -2.76 -13.59
C PHE A 184 5.03 -1.37 -12.96
N LEU A 185 4.30 -1.05 -11.89
CA LEU A 185 4.40 0.25 -11.21
C LEU A 185 5.80 0.45 -10.62
N SER A 186 6.38 -0.59 -10.04
CA SER A 186 7.71 -0.55 -9.44
C SER A 186 8.80 -0.31 -10.49
N PHE A 187 8.63 -0.85 -11.69
CA PHE A 187 9.50 -0.54 -12.82
C PHE A 187 9.43 0.95 -13.21
N ILE A 188 8.22 1.53 -13.24
CA ILE A 188 8.03 2.96 -13.51
C ILE A 188 8.68 3.83 -12.43
N LEU A 189 8.43 3.56 -11.14
CA LEU A 189 9.01 4.31 -10.02
C LEU A 189 10.54 4.21 -10.01
N SER A 190 11.11 3.03 -10.32
CA SER A 190 12.55 2.87 -10.44
C SER A 190 13.13 3.83 -11.49
N LYS A 191 12.51 3.89 -12.67
CA LYS A 191 12.99 4.75 -13.77
C LYS A 191 12.77 6.25 -13.52
N LYS A 192 11.63 6.63 -12.95
CA LYS A 192 11.26 8.05 -12.79
C LYS A 192 11.87 8.70 -11.55
N ILE A 193 12.02 7.96 -10.45
CA ILE A 193 12.45 8.53 -9.17
C ILE A 193 13.82 8.00 -8.76
N THR A 194 13.96 6.68 -8.75
CA THR A 194 15.15 6.07 -8.14
C THR A 194 16.41 6.26 -8.98
N ASP A 195 16.33 6.10 -10.29
CA ASP A 195 17.49 6.24 -11.18
C ASP A 195 18.04 7.67 -11.21
N PRO A 196 17.24 8.75 -11.34
CA PRO A 196 17.74 10.12 -11.26
C PRO A 196 18.35 10.45 -9.89
N LEU A 197 17.80 9.95 -8.78
CA LEU A 197 18.39 10.14 -7.44
C LEU A 197 19.78 9.52 -7.33
N ILE A 198 20.01 8.36 -7.95
CA ILE A 198 21.33 7.72 -7.96
C ILE A 198 22.31 8.50 -8.82
N LYS A 199 21.87 9.02 -9.96
CA LYS A 199 22.69 9.91 -10.80
C LYS A 199 23.07 11.17 -10.03
N LEU A 200 22.13 11.79 -9.33
CA LEU A 200 22.36 12.95 -8.47
C LEU A 200 23.36 12.65 -7.35
N LYS A 201 23.18 11.53 -6.65
CA LYS A 201 24.11 11.08 -5.61
C LYS A 201 25.53 10.87 -6.16
N ASN A 202 25.68 10.23 -7.32
CA ASN A 202 26.99 10.01 -7.93
C ASN A 202 27.62 11.34 -8.38
N ALA A 203 26.87 12.22 -9.03
CA ALA A 203 27.36 13.54 -9.44
C ALA A 203 27.77 14.40 -8.23
N ALA A 204 27.05 14.32 -7.12
CA ALA A 204 27.44 15.00 -5.88
C ALA A 204 28.76 14.47 -5.31
N LEU A 205 29.02 13.16 -5.40
CA LEU A 205 30.31 12.58 -5.02
C LEU A 205 31.45 13.03 -5.95
N GLU A 206 31.19 13.17 -7.25
CA GLU A 206 32.16 13.74 -8.20
C GLU A 206 32.49 15.20 -7.86
N VAL A 207 31.48 16.01 -7.53
CA VAL A 207 31.66 17.40 -7.05
C VAL A 207 32.51 17.42 -5.78
N ALA A 208 32.25 16.51 -4.83
CA ALA A 208 33.05 16.40 -3.60
C ALA A 208 34.51 16.00 -3.89
N GLY A 209 34.77 15.28 -4.98
CA GLY A 209 36.10 14.97 -5.48
C GLY A 209 36.77 16.10 -6.27
N GLY A 210 36.14 17.28 -6.39
CA GLY A 210 36.65 18.44 -7.11
C GLY A 210 36.26 18.51 -8.60
N ASN A 211 35.46 17.56 -9.09
CA ASN A 211 34.94 17.57 -10.46
C ASN A 211 33.63 18.34 -10.55
N TYR A 212 33.72 19.67 -10.68
CA TYR A 212 32.57 20.59 -10.69
C TYR A 212 31.79 20.65 -12.01
N GLN A 213 32.23 19.96 -13.06
CA GLN A 213 31.59 19.99 -14.39
C GLN A 213 30.48 18.94 -14.51
N GLN A 214 29.59 18.90 -13.52
CA GLN A 214 28.44 18.02 -13.53
C GLN A 214 27.24 18.69 -14.19
N ASN A 215 26.54 17.96 -15.06
CA ASN A 215 25.26 18.37 -15.60
C ASN A 215 24.34 17.16 -15.71
N ILE A 216 23.32 17.14 -14.88
CA ILE A 216 22.31 16.09 -14.88
C ILE A 216 21.14 16.58 -15.71
N THR A 217 20.83 15.86 -16.79
CA THR A 217 19.60 16.09 -17.56
C THR A 217 18.45 15.32 -16.94
N SER A 218 17.33 16.02 -16.72
CA SER A 218 16.08 15.42 -16.28
C SER A 218 14.93 15.94 -17.15
N LYS A 219 13.92 15.08 -17.33
CA LYS A 219 12.68 15.41 -18.04
C LYS A 219 11.53 15.34 -17.05
N GLY A 220 10.67 16.36 -17.05
CA GLY A 220 9.55 16.51 -16.13
C GLY A 220 9.52 17.92 -15.53
N ASP A 221 8.57 18.16 -14.63
CA ASP A 221 8.42 19.41 -13.87
C ASP A 221 7.97 19.08 -12.43
N ASP A 222 8.60 18.09 -11.81
CA ASP A 222 8.38 17.74 -10.41
C ASP A 222 9.49 18.29 -9.50
N GLU A 223 9.34 18.09 -8.19
CA GLU A 223 10.30 18.54 -7.16
C GLU A 223 11.70 17.95 -7.38
N LEU A 224 11.78 16.77 -8.00
CA LEU A 224 13.05 16.14 -8.35
C LEU A 224 13.78 16.91 -9.46
N VAL A 225 13.05 17.45 -10.44
CA VAL A 225 13.61 18.33 -11.47
C VAL A 225 14.09 19.66 -10.87
N GLU A 226 13.34 20.25 -9.95
CA GLU A 226 13.78 21.46 -9.24
C GLU A 226 15.07 21.23 -8.45
N LEU A 227 15.17 20.09 -7.75
CA LEU A 227 16.38 19.70 -7.04
C LEU A 227 17.58 19.53 -7.99
N ILE A 228 17.37 18.90 -9.15
CA ILE A 228 18.40 18.75 -10.18
C ILE A 228 18.83 20.11 -10.75
N LYS A 229 17.89 21.03 -11.00
CA LYS A 229 18.18 22.40 -11.44
C LYS A 229 19.03 23.15 -10.40
N ALA A 230 18.67 23.05 -9.12
CA ALA A 230 19.42 23.66 -8.02
C ALA A 230 20.84 23.08 -7.90
N PHE A 231 20.99 21.75 -7.99
CA PHE A 231 22.29 21.08 -8.00
C PHE A 231 23.17 21.53 -9.17
N ASN A 232 22.64 21.56 -10.39
CA ASN A 232 23.38 21.99 -11.57
C ASN A 232 23.83 23.47 -11.44
N LEU A 233 22.98 24.34 -10.88
CA LEU A 233 23.34 25.74 -10.60
C LEU A 233 24.50 25.83 -9.59
N MET A 234 24.43 25.06 -8.50
CA MET A 234 25.50 24.99 -7.49
C MET A 234 26.82 24.51 -8.11
N SER A 235 26.79 23.41 -8.88
CA SER A 235 27.97 22.86 -9.55
C SER A 235 28.62 23.88 -10.49
N LYS A 236 27.79 24.62 -11.25
CA LYS A 236 28.26 25.70 -12.13
C LYS A 236 28.90 26.86 -11.36
N LYS A 237 28.34 27.24 -10.21
CA LYS A 237 28.93 28.29 -9.36
C LYS A 237 30.29 27.84 -8.80
N LEU A 238 30.42 26.59 -8.37
CA LEU A 238 31.69 26.02 -7.89
C LEU A 238 32.75 25.95 -9.00
N ASP A 239 32.40 25.50 -10.21
CA ASP A 239 33.33 25.49 -11.36
C ASP A 239 33.86 26.90 -11.68
N LYS A 240 32.99 27.92 -11.61
CA LYS A 240 33.39 29.31 -11.82
C LYS A 240 34.36 29.79 -10.73
N LEU A 241 34.10 29.48 -9.47
CA LEU A 241 34.96 29.86 -8.35
C LEU A 241 36.33 29.20 -8.45
N GLU A 242 36.38 27.91 -8.80
CA GLU A 242 37.65 27.20 -8.96
C GLU A 242 38.49 27.74 -10.12
N LYS A 243 37.85 28.13 -11.23
CA LYS A 243 38.54 28.82 -12.35
C LYS A 243 39.13 30.14 -11.93
N ILE A 244 38.34 30.99 -11.28
CA ILE A 244 38.81 32.28 -10.74
C ILE A 244 39.98 32.06 -9.78
N ARG A 245 39.87 31.10 -8.85
CA ARG A 245 40.93 30.78 -7.90
C ARG A 245 42.24 30.38 -8.61
N LYS A 246 42.16 29.56 -9.66
CA LYS A 246 43.33 29.11 -10.44
C LYS A 246 43.96 30.26 -11.22
N GLU A 247 43.15 31.04 -11.93
CA GLU A 247 43.60 32.22 -12.69
C GLU A 247 44.28 33.22 -11.75
N SER A 248 43.62 33.60 -10.65
CA SER A 248 44.19 34.52 -9.66
C SER A 248 45.51 33.99 -9.08
N THR A 249 45.59 32.72 -8.68
CA THR A 249 46.86 32.16 -8.15
C THR A 249 47.99 32.22 -9.17
N SER A 250 47.69 31.98 -10.46
CA SER A 250 48.66 32.03 -11.53
C SER A 250 49.17 33.45 -11.80
N ASP A 251 48.25 34.41 -11.89
CA ASP A 251 48.56 35.81 -12.17
C ASP A 251 49.43 36.40 -11.04
N LEU A 252 49.12 36.06 -9.79
CA LEU A 252 49.92 36.49 -8.63
C LEU A 252 51.33 35.92 -8.65
N ALA A 253 51.47 34.63 -8.98
CA ALA A 253 52.79 34.03 -9.08
C ALA A 253 53.65 34.72 -10.15
N HIS A 254 53.02 35.21 -11.22
CA HIS A 254 53.70 36.01 -12.24
C HIS A 254 54.05 37.42 -11.74
N GLU A 255 53.09 38.15 -11.16
CA GLU A 255 53.31 39.51 -10.69
C GLU A 255 54.29 39.61 -9.53
N LEU A 256 54.43 38.57 -8.70
CA LEU A 256 55.45 38.49 -7.64
C LEU A 256 56.82 38.03 -8.15
N ARG A 257 56.89 37.30 -9.26
CA ARG A 257 58.18 36.83 -9.81
C ARG A 257 59.02 37.96 -10.37
N THR A 258 58.39 38.92 -11.06
CA THR A 258 59.07 40.08 -11.63
C THR A 258 59.84 40.89 -10.57
N PRO A 259 59.21 41.41 -9.50
CA PRO A 259 59.90 42.18 -8.47
C PRO A 259 60.98 41.37 -7.75
N LEU A 260 60.70 40.11 -7.46
CA LEU A 260 61.67 39.23 -6.82
C LEU A 260 62.89 38.98 -7.70
N THR A 261 62.71 38.85 -9.02
CA THR A 261 63.81 38.66 -9.98
C THR A 261 64.66 39.92 -10.07
N THR A 262 64.05 41.10 -10.04
CA THR A 262 64.75 42.38 -9.98
C THR A 262 65.61 42.48 -8.73
N ILE A 263 65.03 42.24 -7.55
CA ILE A 263 65.78 42.27 -6.27
C ILE A 263 66.93 41.27 -6.30
N LYS A 264 66.70 40.05 -6.78
CA LYS A 264 67.74 39.02 -6.92
C LYS A 264 68.86 39.48 -7.86
N GLY A 265 68.53 40.11 -8.98
CA GLY A 265 69.51 40.64 -9.94
C GLY A 265 70.37 41.75 -9.34
N TYR A 266 69.79 42.66 -8.54
CA TYR A 266 70.54 43.66 -7.79
C TYR A 266 71.50 43.02 -6.78
N LEU A 267 71.03 42.03 -6.01
CA LEU A 267 71.86 41.31 -5.03
C LEU A 267 73.03 40.57 -5.69
N GLU A 268 72.79 39.85 -6.79
CA GLU A 268 73.83 39.16 -7.56
C GLU A 268 74.84 40.14 -8.16
N ALA A 269 74.39 41.28 -8.69
CA ALA A 269 75.27 42.29 -9.24
C ALA A 269 76.12 42.99 -8.16
N ILE A 270 75.59 43.13 -6.95
CA ILE A 270 76.34 43.62 -5.78
C ILE A 270 77.38 42.58 -5.35
N GLU A 271 77.02 41.30 -5.28
CA GLU A 271 77.92 40.19 -4.91
C GLU A 271 79.07 40.03 -5.91
N ASP A 272 78.78 40.15 -7.22
CA ASP A 272 79.76 40.14 -8.31
C ASP A 272 80.64 41.41 -8.35
N GLY A 273 80.37 42.42 -7.52
CA GLY A 273 81.07 43.71 -7.51
C GLY A 273 80.78 44.59 -8.72
N LYS A 274 79.75 44.29 -9.51
CA LYS A 274 79.31 45.07 -10.68
C LYS A 274 78.49 46.29 -10.30
N ILE A 275 77.77 46.22 -9.18
CA ILE A 275 77.02 47.34 -8.56
C ILE A 275 77.55 47.55 -7.14
N LYS A 276 77.64 48.81 -6.69
CA LYS A 276 78.01 49.12 -5.30
C LYS A 276 76.76 49.05 -4.42
N ALA A 277 76.90 48.51 -3.22
CA ALA A 277 75.85 48.57 -2.18
C ALA A 277 75.76 49.99 -1.60
N ASP A 278 75.15 50.89 -2.36
CA ASP A 278 74.94 52.30 -2.03
C ASP A 278 73.46 52.63 -1.85
N GLN A 279 73.16 53.90 -1.57
CA GLN A 279 71.80 54.34 -1.29
C GLN A 279 70.85 54.10 -2.48
N GLU A 280 71.35 54.22 -3.71
CA GLU A 280 70.54 54.07 -4.92
C GLU A 280 70.10 52.61 -5.11
N SER A 281 71.04 51.66 -5.07
CA SER A 281 70.74 50.22 -5.18
C SER A 281 69.86 49.69 -4.04
N ILE A 282 70.04 50.20 -2.82
CA ILE A 282 69.16 49.87 -1.68
C ILE A 282 67.75 50.43 -1.91
N THR A 283 67.62 51.65 -2.43
CA THR A 283 66.32 52.28 -2.68
C THR A 283 65.53 51.52 -3.74
N GLU A 284 66.17 51.12 -4.84
CA GLU A 284 65.55 50.30 -5.90
C GLU A 284 65.00 48.97 -5.36
N MET A 285 65.78 48.25 -4.55
CA MET A 285 65.30 47.03 -3.90
C MET A 285 64.16 47.29 -2.90
N GLN A 286 64.21 48.40 -2.16
CA GLN A 286 63.15 48.78 -1.22
C GLN A 286 61.85 49.14 -1.93
N GLU A 287 61.91 49.87 -3.04
CA GLU A 287 60.73 50.16 -3.87
C GLU A 287 60.07 48.87 -4.34
N GLU A 288 60.86 47.91 -4.78
CA GLU A 288 60.36 46.66 -5.31
C GLU A 288 59.76 45.75 -4.23
N THR A 289 60.33 45.80 -3.02
CA THR A 289 59.74 45.18 -1.83
C THR A 289 58.41 45.83 -1.45
N ALA A 290 58.33 47.17 -1.51
CA ALA A 290 57.09 47.92 -1.24
C ALA A 290 56.00 47.64 -2.29
N ARG A 291 56.37 47.47 -3.57
CA ARG A 291 55.44 47.05 -4.62
C ARG A 291 54.85 45.67 -4.29
N MET A 292 55.68 44.69 -3.90
CA MET A 292 55.19 43.37 -3.48
C MET A 292 54.21 43.45 -2.30
N THR A 293 54.51 44.28 -1.29
CA THR A 293 53.61 44.49 -0.15
C THR A 293 52.26 45.02 -0.57
N SER A 294 52.21 46.07 -1.42
CA SER A 294 50.95 46.62 -1.91
C SER A 294 50.14 45.60 -2.72
N LEU A 295 50.82 44.74 -3.48
CA LEU A 295 50.17 43.69 -4.28
C LEU A 295 49.50 42.63 -3.40
N ILE A 296 50.16 42.25 -2.29
CA ILE A 296 49.60 41.34 -1.28
C ILE A 296 48.39 41.97 -0.57
N GLU A 297 48.44 43.26 -0.23
CA GLU A 297 47.32 43.97 0.40
C GLU A 297 46.08 44.00 -0.50
N ARG A 298 46.26 44.37 -1.77
CA ARG A 298 45.18 44.35 -2.77
C ARG A 298 44.56 42.96 -2.93
N LEU A 299 45.36 41.90 -2.80
CA LEU A 299 44.85 40.54 -2.82
C LEU A 299 43.93 40.25 -1.64
N ASN A 300 44.36 40.62 -0.43
CA ASN A 300 43.58 40.38 0.77
C ASN A 300 42.23 41.11 0.68
N GLU A 301 42.21 42.35 0.18
CA GLU A 301 40.98 43.09 -0.10
C GLU A 301 40.08 42.36 -1.10
N PHE A 302 40.66 41.83 -2.18
CA PHE A 302 39.92 41.06 -3.18
C PHE A 302 39.35 39.76 -2.62
N ALA A 303 40.11 39.01 -1.82
CA ALA A 303 39.66 37.78 -1.18
C ALA A 303 38.53 38.04 -0.17
N GLU A 304 38.60 39.13 0.60
CA GLU A 304 37.51 39.56 1.47
C GLU A 304 36.26 39.95 0.69
N ALA A 305 36.40 40.68 -0.42
CA ALA A 305 35.29 41.06 -1.28
C ALA A 305 34.58 39.83 -1.88
N GLN A 306 35.33 38.79 -2.29
CA GLN A 306 34.76 37.54 -2.79
C GLN A 306 33.92 36.81 -1.73
N ASN A 307 34.35 36.79 -0.47
CA ASN A 307 33.55 36.20 0.60
C ASN A 307 32.26 36.99 0.86
N LYS A 308 32.28 38.32 0.73
CA LYS A 308 31.10 39.19 0.91
C LYS A 308 30.07 39.05 -0.22
N LEU A 309 30.48 38.65 -1.43
CA LEU A 309 29.60 38.39 -2.57
C LEU A 309 28.53 37.31 -2.28
N PHE A 310 28.75 36.41 -1.32
CA PHE A 310 27.78 35.38 -0.92
C PHE A 310 26.61 35.90 -0.08
N ASN A 311 26.72 37.11 0.48
CA ASN A 311 25.69 37.74 1.33
C ASN A 311 25.12 39.04 0.75
N LEU A 312 25.33 39.30 -0.55
CA LEU A 312 24.74 40.47 -1.19
C LEU A 312 23.22 40.33 -1.24
N LYS A 313 22.53 41.24 -0.57
CA LYS A 313 21.09 41.46 -0.76
C LYS A 313 20.92 42.41 -1.93
N GLU A 314 20.28 41.91 -2.99
CA GLU A 314 19.87 42.76 -4.09
C GLU A 314 18.63 43.55 -3.67
N GLU A 315 18.74 44.87 -3.72
CA GLU A 315 17.67 45.80 -3.36
C GLU A 315 17.48 46.81 -4.50
N LYS A 316 16.23 47.16 -4.82
CA LYS A 316 15.95 48.20 -5.82
C LYS A 316 16.17 49.58 -5.19
N ILE A 317 17.20 50.28 -5.65
CA ILE A 317 17.54 51.62 -5.13
C ILE A 317 17.43 52.65 -6.26
N LYS A 318 16.94 53.86 -5.95
CA LYS A 318 16.91 54.97 -6.91
C LYS A 318 18.33 55.51 -7.10
N LEU A 319 18.86 55.43 -8.32
CA LEU A 319 20.23 55.87 -8.62
C LEU A 319 20.52 57.32 -8.19
N ASN A 320 19.54 58.21 -8.34
CA ASN A 320 19.66 59.64 -7.99
C ASN A 320 19.89 59.90 -6.50
N SER A 321 19.61 58.94 -5.60
CA SER A 321 19.89 59.11 -4.17
C SER A 321 21.30 58.68 -3.75
N ILE A 322 22.06 58.06 -4.65
CA ILE A 322 23.42 57.56 -4.38
C ILE A 322 24.47 58.45 -5.04
N ILE A 323 24.16 58.98 -6.23
CA ILE A 323 25.08 59.83 -6.98
C ILE A 323 24.75 61.29 -6.65
N ASN A 324 25.40 61.83 -5.63
CA ASN A 324 25.45 63.28 -5.43
C ASN A 324 26.44 63.87 -6.44
N LYS A 325 25.97 64.86 -7.19
CA LYS A 325 26.78 65.60 -8.17
C LYS A 325 27.60 66.69 -7.49
#